data_AF-A0A7S4P1S4-F1
#
_entry.id   AF-A0A7S4P1S4-F1
#
_cell.length_a   1.000
_cell.length_b   1.000
_cell.length_c   1.000
_cell.angle_alpha   90.00
_cell.angle_beta   90.00
_cell.angle_gamma   90.00
#
_symmetry.space_group_name_H-M   'P 1'
#
loop_
_entity.id
_entity.type
_entity.pdbx_description
1 polymer ?
#
loop_
_entity_poly.entity_id
_entity_poly.type
_entity_poly.pdbx_seq_one_letter_code
_entity_poly.pdbx_strand_id
1 'polypeptide(L)'
;YPQLRKKLRDLIVKHGDSLPALDPIKDMKIESQRLLDIRTKIEAVEEKISTSPITLKTQDTTYSDSLESYTEIALIDKNLSTLNQQLERLRGSLVLEEDLQKMMRVLKRMEYIDENNTVLRKGKIACEITTTDQDELLLVELLFRGVFNDMEDELIVALLSCLVNVHKTPDQFDPGEKYHSAMRKLYDISAWINKISSEVGIDKVDDISVPTLAPVSSSNVNNEKIMPSLIDITYQWAKGAKFTEIIRETDAFEGEVVRMMRRLEELLRQMATAAKSTAVGSQLIYQKMMKGIESIKRDIVFASSLYI
;
A
#
# COMPACT_ATOMS: atom_id res chain seq x y z
N TYR A 1 6.30 23.64 63.86
CA TYR A 1 4.97 24.21 63.63
C TYR A 1 3.86 23.56 64.49
N PRO A 2 3.91 23.66 65.83
CA PRO A 2 2.91 23.07 66.71
C PRO A 2 1.51 23.72 66.60
N GLN A 3 1.44 25.02 66.30
CA GLN A 3 0.18 25.74 66.12
C GLN A 3 -0.59 25.33 64.85
N LEU A 4 0.11 25.03 63.75
CA LEU A 4 -0.51 24.59 62.49
C LEU A 4 -1.15 23.20 62.64
N ARG A 5 -0.47 22.27 63.34
CA ARG A 5 -1.00 20.93 63.64
C ARG A 5 -2.20 20.95 64.60
N LYS A 6 -2.31 21.97 65.45
CA LYS A 6 -3.49 22.18 66.31
C LYS A 6 -4.67 22.66 65.46
N LYS A 7 -4.47 23.68 64.62
CA LYS A 7 -5.50 24.16 63.68
C LYS A 7 -5.99 23.11 62.69
N LEU A 8 -5.09 22.26 62.15
CA LEU A 8 -5.47 21.15 61.26
C LEU A 8 -6.32 20.10 61.97
N ARG A 9 -5.95 19.74 63.21
CA ARG A 9 -6.77 18.84 64.03
C ARG A 9 -8.12 19.46 64.36
N ASP A 10 -8.17 20.74 64.71
CA ASP A 10 -9.43 21.44 64.97
C ASP A 10 -10.32 21.49 63.71
N LEU A 11 -9.73 21.63 62.52
CA LEU A 11 -10.43 21.58 61.22
C LEU A 11 -10.98 20.19 60.91
N ILE A 12 -10.19 19.13 61.11
CA ILE A 12 -10.61 17.74 60.91
C ILE A 12 -11.69 17.35 61.92
N VAL A 13 -11.59 17.78 63.17
CA VAL A 13 -12.61 17.56 64.19
C VAL A 13 -13.91 18.30 63.86
N LYS A 14 -13.82 19.49 63.26
CA LYS A 14 -14.99 20.31 62.92
C LYS A 14 -15.72 19.87 61.66
N HIS A 15 -15.00 19.35 60.66
CA HIS A 15 -15.56 18.98 59.35
C HIS A 15 -15.55 17.46 59.06
N GLY A 16 -15.00 16.65 59.97
CA GLY A 16 -14.86 15.20 59.79
C GLY A 16 -13.96 14.84 58.59
N ASP A 17 -14.29 13.72 57.93
CA ASP A 17 -13.62 13.26 56.70
C ASP A 17 -14.00 14.08 55.45
N SER A 18 -14.96 14.99 55.56
CA SER A 18 -15.46 15.83 54.46
C SER A 18 -14.89 17.25 54.58
N LEU A 19 -13.59 17.40 54.29
CA LEU A 19 -13.01 18.73 54.08
C LEU A 19 -13.60 19.34 52.79
N PRO A 20 -14.10 20.58 52.81
CA PRO A 20 -14.67 21.22 51.62
C PRO A 20 -13.58 21.41 50.58
N ALA A 21 -13.72 20.72 49.44
CA ALA A 21 -12.83 20.87 48.30
C ALA A 21 -13.08 22.22 47.60
N LEU A 22 -12.01 22.81 47.05
CA LEU A 22 -12.10 23.99 46.19
C LEU A 22 -12.80 23.61 44.88
N ASP A 23 -13.82 24.36 44.50
CA ASP A 23 -14.53 24.15 43.25
C ASP A 23 -13.68 24.68 42.07
N PRO A 24 -13.32 23.83 41.09
CA PRO A 24 -12.50 24.26 39.94
C PRO A 24 -13.09 25.41 39.11
N ILE A 25 -14.42 25.56 39.11
CA ILE A 25 -15.13 26.59 38.32
C ILE A 25 -15.37 27.83 39.19
N LYS A 26 -15.97 27.64 40.37
CA LYS A 26 -16.38 28.78 41.22
C LYS A 26 -15.21 29.41 41.97
N ASP A 27 -14.30 28.59 42.48
CA ASP A 27 -13.20 29.06 43.34
C ASP A 27 -11.90 29.24 42.55
N MET A 28 -11.60 28.32 41.62
CA MET A 28 -10.37 28.38 40.80
C MET A 28 -10.54 29.05 39.44
N LYS A 29 -11.77 29.44 39.05
CA LYS A 29 -12.10 30.19 37.82
C LYS A 29 -11.57 29.58 36.52
N ILE A 30 -11.61 28.24 36.41
CA ILE A 30 -11.17 27.54 35.20
C ILE A 30 -12.32 27.52 34.17
N GLU A 31 -12.28 28.44 33.20
CA GLU A 31 -13.30 28.62 32.15
C GLU A 31 -13.03 27.75 30.92
N SER A 32 -12.98 26.43 31.08
CA SER A 32 -12.87 25.48 29.96
C SER A 32 -14.23 24.87 29.64
N GLN A 33 -14.70 25.02 28.39
CA GLN A 33 -15.95 24.39 27.94
C GLN A 33 -15.96 22.87 28.15
N ARG A 34 -14.82 22.21 27.91
CA ARG A 34 -14.67 20.76 28.15
C ARG A 34 -14.90 20.37 29.61
N LEU A 35 -14.53 21.24 30.57
CA LEU A 35 -14.68 20.97 32.00
C LEU A 35 -16.15 21.08 32.43
N LEU A 36 -16.89 22.05 31.89
CA LEU A 36 -18.34 22.18 32.08
C LEU A 36 -19.08 20.94 31.55
N ASP A 37 -18.73 20.48 30.35
CA ASP A 37 -19.32 19.27 29.75
C ASP A 37 -19.04 18.00 30.58
N ILE A 38 -17.83 17.85 31.11
CA ILE A 38 -17.49 16.71 31.96
C ILE A 38 -18.25 16.78 33.29
N ARG A 39 -18.40 17.97 33.88
CA ARG A 39 -19.12 18.15 35.14
C ARG A 39 -20.60 17.78 35.01
N THR A 40 -21.27 18.25 33.96
CA THR A 40 -22.67 17.89 33.71
C THR A 40 -22.86 16.38 33.54
N LYS A 41 -21.89 15.70 32.91
CA LYS A 41 -21.90 14.23 32.79
C LYS A 41 -21.67 13.54 34.14
N ILE A 42 -20.77 14.05 34.98
CA ILE A 42 -20.54 13.52 36.33
C ILE A 42 -21.81 13.66 37.17
N GLU A 43 -22.42 14.84 37.20
CA GLU A 43 -23.65 15.11 37.95
C GLU A 43 -24.80 14.20 37.48
N ALA A 44 -24.95 14.00 36.16
CA ALA A 44 -25.96 13.09 35.61
C ALA A 44 -25.69 11.60 35.97
N VAL A 45 -24.43 11.20 36.12
CA VAL A 45 -24.07 9.83 36.54
C VAL A 45 -24.26 9.66 38.04
N GLU A 46 -23.88 10.65 38.85
CA GLU A 46 -24.10 10.66 40.30
C GLU A 46 -25.60 10.61 40.64
N GLU A 47 -26.44 11.35 39.92
CA GLU A 47 -27.90 11.30 40.06
C GLU A 47 -28.41 9.88 39.75
N LYS A 48 -27.94 9.25 38.66
CA LYS A 48 -28.29 7.87 38.32
C LYS A 48 -27.80 6.85 39.34
N ILE A 49 -26.62 7.05 39.93
CA ILE A 49 -26.10 6.19 40.99
C ILE A 49 -26.95 6.32 42.25
N SER A 50 -27.33 7.54 42.64
CA SER A 50 -28.14 7.79 43.83
C SER A 50 -29.57 7.27 43.72
N THR A 51 -30.14 7.28 42.52
CA THR A 51 -31.49 6.77 42.23
C THR A 51 -31.52 5.26 41.95
N SER A 52 -30.35 4.64 41.75
CA SER A 52 -30.25 3.21 41.48
C SER A 52 -30.70 2.38 42.70
N PRO A 53 -31.62 1.42 42.54
CA PRO A 53 -32.07 0.52 43.61
C PRO A 53 -30.94 -0.28 44.27
N ILE A 54 -29.81 -0.39 43.59
CA ILE A 54 -28.61 -1.14 43.98
C ILE A 54 -27.84 -0.41 45.08
N THR A 55 -27.68 0.91 44.95
CA THR A 55 -26.95 1.77 45.90
C THR A 55 -27.67 1.83 47.26
N LEU A 56 -28.99 1.72 47.25
CA LEU A 56 -29.84 1.75 48.45
C LEU A 56 -29.82 0.43 49.27
N LYS A 57 -29.31 -0.68 48.69
CA LYS A 57 -29.22 -2.01 49.32
C LYS A 57 -27.80 -2.38 49.79
N THR A 58 -26.91 -1.39 49.85
CA THR A 58 -25.47 -1.56 50.15
C THR A 58 -25.15 -2.16 51.53
N GLN A 59 -26.12 -2.23 52.44
CA GLN A 59 -25.95 -2.81 53.79
C GLN A 59 -26.34 -4.29 53.88
N ASP A 60 -26.96 -4.85 52.84
CA ASP A 60 -27.35 -6.27 52.81
C ASP A 60 -26.16 -7.15 52.40
N THR A 61 -25.88 -8.21 53.16
CA THR A 61 -24.84 -9.20 52.83
C THR A 61 -25.06 -9.83 51.45
N THR A 62 -26.31 -9.97 51.01
CA THR A 62 -26.70 -10.49 49.69
C THR A 62 -26.27 -9.59 48.52
N TYR A 63 -26.08 -8.29 48.78
CA TYR A 63 -25.58 -7.35 47.77
C TYR A 63 -24.09 -7.55 47.49
N SER A 64 -23.29 -7.82 48.53
CA SER A 64 -21.86 -8.11 48.38
C SER A 64 -21.65 -9.34 47.51
N ASP A 65 -22.38 -10.43 47.78
CA ASP A 65 -22.28 -11.69 47.01
C ASP A 65 -22.70 -11.51 45.54
N SER A 66 -23.73 -10.68 45.30
CA SER A 66 -24.23 -10.38 43.95
C SER A 66 -23.25 -9.50 43.16
N LEU A 67 -22.58 -8.55 43.83
CA LEU A 67 -21.56 -7.70 43.25
C LEU A 67 -20.31 -8.52 42.90
N GLU A 68 -19.87 -9.40 43.80
CA GLU A 68 -18.78 -10.34 43.53
C GLU A 68 -19.08 -11.19 42.30
N SER A 69 -20.26 -11.81 42.23
CA SER A 69 -20.71 -12.59 41.08
C SER A 69 -20.73 -11.76 39.78
N TYR A 70 -21.20 -10.51 39.83
CA TYR A 70 -21.18 -9.62 38.67
C TYR A 70 -19.76 -9.27 38.23
N THR A 71 -18.85 -9.03 39.19
CA THR A 71 -17.44 -8.75 38.87
C THR A 71 -16.75 -9.95 38.24
N GLU A 72 -17.07 -11.17 38.66
CA GLU A 72 -16.59 -12.41 38.03
C GLU A 72 -17.11 -12.52 36.60
N ILE A 73 -18.40 -12.29 36.37
CA ILE A 73 -18.98 -12.30 35.01
C ILE A 73 -18.31 -11.25 34.12
N ALA A 74 -18.15 -10.01 34.61
CA ALA A 74 -17.50 -8.94 33.85
C ALA A 74 -16.03 -9.25 33.54
N LEU A 75 -15.33 -9.94 34.45
CA LEU A 75 -13.96 -10.41 34.21
C LEU A 75 -13.93 -11.50 33.14
N ILE A 76 -14.86 -12.45 33.19
CA ILE A 76 -15.01 -13.51 32.18
C ILE A 76 -15.32 -12.90 30.81
N ASP A 77 -16.25 -11.95 30.72
CA ASP A 77 -16.59 -11.26 29.47
C ASP A 77 -15.40 -10.49 28.89
N LYS A 78 -14.62 -9.82 29.75
CA LYS A 78 -13.39 -9.17 29.34
C LYS A 78 -12.38 -10.18 28.80
N ASN A 79 -12.22 -11.32 29.46
CA ASN A 79 -11.34 -12.40 29.02
C ASN A 79 -11.81 -13.05 27.71
N LEU A 80 -13.13 -13.19 27.51
CA LEU A 80 -13.70 -13.67 26.25
C LEU A 80 -13.43 -12.66 25.12
N SER A 81 -13.58 -11.36 25.38
CA SER A 81 -13.29 -10.32 24.40
C SER A 81 -11.81 -10.32 23.98
N THR A 82 -10.89 -10.41 24.94
CA THR A 82 -9.45 -10.46 24.64
C THR A 82 -9.07 -11.74 23.91
N LEU A 83 -9.64 -12.89 24.30
CA LEU A 83 -9.39 -14.16 23.64
C LEU A 83 -9.95 -14.17 22.21
N ASN A 84 -11.13 -13.61 21.98
CA ASN A 84 -11.70 -13.45 20.63
C ASN A 84 -10.84 -12.53 19.76
N GLN A 85 -10.32 -11.43 20.29
CA GLN A 85 -9.39 -10.57 19.56
C GLN A 85 -8.07 -11.30 19.22
N GLN A 86 -7.57 -12.14 20.13
CA GLN A 86 -6.40 -12.97 19.86
C GLN A 86 -6.69 -14.02 18.78
N LEU A 87 -7.87 -14.65 18.82
CA LEU A 87 -8.33 -15.58 17.80
C LEU A 87 -8.42 -14.93 16.42
N GLU A 88 -8.99 -13.71 16.32
CA GLU A 88 -9.05 -12.98 15.06
C GLU A 88 -7.66 -12.61 14.51
N ARG A 89 -6.71 -12.25 15.39
CA ARG A 89 -5.32 -12.04 14.96
C ARG A 89 -4.67 -13.30 14.42
N LEU A 90 -4.91 -14.45 15.06
CA LEU A 90 -4.41 -15.74 14.60
C LEU A 90 -5.10 -16.17 13.30
N ARG A 91 -6.40 -15.86 13.11
CA ARG A 91 -7.11 -16.02 11.84
C ARG A 91 -6.52 -15.18 10.72
N GLY A 92 -6.01 -13.99 11.03
CA GLY A 92 -5.21 -13.21 10.07
C GLY A 92 -4.01 -13.98 9.49
N SER A 93 -3.41 -14.89 10.25
CA SER A 93 -2.35 -15.78 9.75
C SER A 93 -2.86 -16.86 8.78
N LEU A 94 -4.12 -17.28 8.91
CA LEU A 94 -4.77 -18.23 8.00
C LEU A 94 -5.17 -17.55 6.68
N VAL A 95 -5.55 -16.27 6.72
CA VAL A 95 -5.82 -15.48 5.50
C VAL A 95 -4.58 -15.44 4.59
N LEU A 96 -3.39 -15.30 5.17
CA LEU A 96 -2.13 -15.36 4.42
C LEU A 96 -1.88 -16.71 3.74
N GLU A 97 -2.35 -17.81 4.34
CA GLU A 97 -2.25 -19.15 3.75
C GLU A 97 -3.21 -19.31 2.56
N GLU A 98 -4.45 -18.82 2.69
CA GLU A 98 -5.42 -18.84 1.59
C GLU A 98 -4.94 -18.01 0.39
N ASP A 99 -4.42 -16.81 0.64
CA ASP A 99 -3.89 -15.95 -0.41
C ASP A 99 -2.63 -16.52 -1.05
N LEU A 100 -1.73 -17.13 -0.26
CA LEU A 100 -0.59 -17.86 -0.80
C LEU A 100 -1.05 -19.01 -1.71
N GLN A 101 -2.05 -19.79 -1.30
CA GLN A 101 -2.58 -20.87 -2.13
C GLN A 101 -3.21 -20.35 -3.43
N LYS A 102 -3.88 -19.20 -3.42
CA LYS A 102 -4.38 -18.53 -4.63
C LYS A 102 -3.22 -18.09 -5.52
N MET A 103 -2.19 -17.45 -4.97
CA MET A 103 -1.00 -17.04 -5.75
C MET A 103 -0.29 -18.24 -6.38
N MET A 104 -0.14 -19.34 -5.64
CA MET A 104 0.41 -20.59 -6.18
C MET A 104 -0.43 -21.15 -7.32
N ARG A 105 -1.77 -21.09 -7.23
CA ARG A 105 -2.67 -21.50 -8.32
C ARG A 105 -2.46 -20.66 -9.58
N VAL A 106 -2.27 -19.34 -9.46
CA VAL A 106 -1.92 -18.47 -10.59
C VAL A 106 -0.58 -18.88 -11.21
N LEU A 107 0.46 -19.04 -10.39
CA LEU A 107 1.79 -19.42 -10.87
C LEU A 107 1.81 -20.80 -11.53
N LYS A 108 1.05 -21.77 -11.04
CA LYS A 108 0.86 -23.08 -11.69
C LYS A 108 0.19 -22.93 -13.06
N ARG A 109 -0.91 -22.17 -13.11
CA ARG A 109 -1.68 -21.97 -14.35
C ARG A 109 -0.90 -21.22 -15.43
N MET A 110 0.02 -20.35 -15.04
CA MET A 110 0.90 -19.60 -15.95
C MET A 110 2.20 -20.35 -16.28
N GLU A 111 2.41 -21.55 -15.72
CA GLU A 111 3.61 -22.40 -15.89
C GLU A 111 4.90 -21.77 -15.34
N TYR A 112 4.80 -21.04 -14.22
CA TYR A 112 5.95 -20.54 -13.46
C TYR A 112 6.45 -21.58 -12.47
N ILE A 113 5.54 -22.40 -11.94
CA ILE A 113 5.83 -23.56 -11.09
C ILE A 113 5.03 -24.77 -11.62
N ASP A 114 5.54 -25.98 -11.39
CA ASP A 114 4.85 -27.22 -11.73
C ASP A 114 3.88 -27.67 -10.62
N GLU A 115 3.21 -28.80 -10.83
CA GLU A 115 2.28 -29.35 -9.83
C GLU A 115 2.94 -29.75 -8.51
N ASN A 116 4.23 -30.06 -8.54
CA ASN A 116 5.05 -30.39 -7.37
C ASN A 116 5.71 -29.15 -6.74
N ASN A 117 5.30 -27.94 -7.13
CA ASN A 117 5.85 -26.66 -6.69
C ASN A 117 7.34 -26.46 -7.04
N THR A 118 7.82 -27.12 -8.09
CA THR A 118 9.16 -26.92 -8.65
C THR A 118 9.15 -25.74 -9.61
N VAL A 119 10.12 -24.85 -9.47
CA VAL A 119 10.24 -23.64 -10.30
C VAL A 119 10.62 -23.99 -11.74
N LEU A 120 9.78 -23.57 -12.69
CA LEU A 120 9.96 -23.76 -14.13
C LEU A 120 10.79 -22.63 -14.75
N ARG A 121 10.99 -22.68 -16.07
CA ARG A 121 11.81 -21.69 -16.80
C ARG A 121 11.32 -20.25 -16.61
N LYS A 122 10.02 -20.00 -16.72
CA LYS A 122 9.43 -18.67 -16.49
C LYS A 122 9.67 -18.18 -15.06
N GLY A 123 9.48 -19.06 -14.08
CA GLY A 123 9.73 -18.75 -12.67
C GLY A 123 11.18 -18.37 -12.38
N LYS A 124 12.15 -19.09 -12.97
CA LYS A 124 13.58 -18.75 -12.83
C LYS A 124 13.90 -17.36 -13.35
N ILE A 125 13.34 -17.00 -14.51
CA ILE A 125 13.53 -15.67 -15.07
C ILE A 125 12.83 -14.60 -14.23
N ALA A 126 11.63 -14.88 -13.73
CA ALA A 126 10.91 -13.95 -12.86
C ALA A 126 11.73 -13.59 -11.60
N CYS A 127 12.46 -14.55 -11.04
CA CYS A 127 13.35 -14.32 -9.89
C CYS A 127 14.56 -13.41 -10.21
N GLU A 128 14.90 -13.19 -11.47
CA GLU A 128 16.00 -12.29 -11.88
C GLU A 128 15.52 -10.83 -12.05
N ILE A 129 14.20 -10.61 -12.10
CA ILE A 129 13.60 -9.28 -12.28
C ILE A 129 13.25 -8.71 -10.91
N THR A 130 13.86 -7.58 -10.55
CA THR A 130 13.65 -6.92 -9.24
C THR A 130 13.41 -5.42 -9.34
N THR A 131 13.58 -4.83 -10.53
CA THR A 131 13.49 -3.37 -10.72
C THR A 131 12.06 -2.84 -10.68
N THR A 132 11.10 -3.67 -11.08
CA THR A 132 9.67 -3.35 -11.09
C THR A 132 9.03 -3.81 -9.80
N ASP A 133 8.30 -2.92 -9.14
CA ASP A 133 7.75 -3.21 -7.83
C ASP A 133 6.56 -4.20 -7.87
N GLN A 134 5.92 -4.42 -9.05
CA GLN A 134 4.64 -5.18 -9.13
C GLN A 134 4.32 -5.90 -10.47
N ASP A 135 5.22 -5.94 -11.47
CA ASP A 135 4.89 -6.38 -12.85
C ASP A 135 5.90 -7.39 -13.46
N GLU A 136 6.57 -8.19 -12.63
CA GLU A 136 7.56 -9.17 -13.09
C GLU A 136 6.94 -10.21 -14.02
N LEU A 137 5.71 -10.66 -13.71
CA LEU A 137 4.96 -11.60 -14.56
C LEU A 137 4.69 -11.02 -15.95
N LEU A 138 4.41 -9.72 -16.06
CA LEU A 138 4.16 -9.05 -17.33
C LEU A 138 5.44 -9.01 -18.19
N LEU A 139 6.58 -8.67 -17.60
CA LEU A 139 7.87 -8.66 -18.27
C LEU A 139 8.29 -10.04 -18.80
N VAL A 140 8.12 -11.07 -17.97
CA VAL A 140 8.42 -12.45 -18.36
C VAL A 140 7.48 -12.89 -19.49
N GLU A 141 6.19 -12.57 -19.42
CA GLU A 141 5.25 -12.91 -20.50
C GLU A 141 5.55 -12.16 -21.81
N LEU A 142 5.93 -10.88 -21.74
CA LEU A 142 6.40 -10.13 -22.92
C LEU A 142 7.60 -10.81 -23.58
N LEU A 143 8.55 -11.29 -22.75
CA LEU A 143 9.75 -11.99 -23.20
C LEU A 143 9.42 -13.34 -23.84
N PHE A 144 8.66 -14.21 -23.15
CA PHE A 144 8.34 -15.56 -23.63
C PHE A 144 7.38 -15.57 -24.82
N ARG A 145 6.52 -14.56 -24.96
CA ARG A 145 5.64 -14.39 -26.14
C ARG A 145 6.35 -13.75 -27.33
N GLY A 146 7.62 -13.38 -27.18
CA GLY A 146 8.44 -12.84 -28.27
C GLY A 146 8.00 -11.46 -28.75
N VAL A 147 7.34 -10.66 -27.90
CA VAL A 147 6.78 -9.35 -28.28
C VAL A 147 7.87 -8.39 -28.80
N PHE A 148 9.08 -8.51 -28.25
CA PHE A 148 10.23 -7.67 -28.59
C PHE A 148 10.93 -8.03 -29.91
N ASN A 149 10.65 -9.20 -30.50
CA ASN A 149 11.41 -9.69 -31.66
C ASN A 149 11.25 -8.77 -32.88
N ASP A 150 10.02 -8.32 -33.13
CA ASP A 150 9.64 -7.52 -34.30
C ASP A 150 9.66 -6.00 -34.04
N MET A 151 10.12 -5.56 -32.86
CA MET A 151 10.13 -4.15 -32.47
C MET A 151 11.48 -3.50 -32.74
N GLU A 152 11.48 -2.22 -33.11
CA GLU A 152 12.67 -1.36 -33.15
C GLU A 152 13.28 -1.23 -31.73
N ASP A 153 14.60 -1.12 -31.64
CA ASP A 153 15.33 -1.15 -30.36
C ASP A 153 14.90 0.02 -29.45
N GLU A 154 14.73 1.20 -30.03
CA GLU A 154 14.24 2.41 -29.36
C GLU A 154 12.78 2.28 -28.90
N LEU A 155 11.95 1.55 -29.66
CA LEU A 155 10.57 1.28 -29.28
C LEU A 155 10.48 0.32 -28.09
N ILE A 156 11.40 -0.64 -27.98
CA ILE A 156 11.50 -1.54 -26.82
C ILE A 156 11.84 -0.74 -25.57
N VAL A 157 12.84 0.15 -25.66
CA VAL A 157 13.24 1.03 -24.53
C VAL A 157 12.06 1.90 -24.09
N ALA A 158 11.35 2.51 -25.04
CA ALA A 158 10.17 3.31 -24.77
C ALA A 158 9.05 2.48 -24.10
N LEU A 159 8.75 1.29 -24.60
CA LEU A 159 7.71 0.43 -24.02
C LEU A 159 8.03 -0.01 -22.59
N LEU A 160 9.30 -0.35 -22.31
CA LEU A 160 9.74 -0.73 -20.98
C LEU A 160 9.73 0.45 -20.00
N SER A 161 9.88 1.68 -20.48
CA SER A 161 9.74 2.88 -19.65
C SER A 161 8.37 2.96 -18.97
N CYS A 162 7.31 2.48 -19.63
CA CYS A 162 5.95 2.47 -19.10
C CYS A 162 5.79 1.62 -17.84
N LEU A 163 6.71 0.67 -17.58
CA LEU A 163 6.68 -0.26 -16.45
C LEU A 163 7.55 0.19 -15.26
N VAL A 164 8.42 1.18 -15.46
CA VAL A 164 9.28 1.75 -14.41
C VAL A 164 8.92 3.19 -14.06
N ASN A 165 8.13 3.83 -14.92
CA ASN A 165 7.69 5.19 -14.76
C ASN A 165 6.70 5.32 -13.59
N VAL A 166 6.95 6.33 -12.75
CA VAL A 166 6.09 6.68 -11.59
C VAL A 166 5.38 8.01 -11.83
N HIS A 167 5.77 8.75 -12.88
CA HIS A 167 5.09 9.98 -13.24
C HIS A 167 3.66 9.66 -13.66
N LYS A 168 2.70 10.31 -13.02
CA LYS A 168 1.28 10.06 -13.26
C LYS A 168 0.94 10.40 -14.70
N THR A 169 0.17 9.54 -15.34
CA THR A 169 -0.31 9.79 -16.69
C THR A 169 -1.44 10.83 -16.65
N PRO A 170 -1.35 11.93 -17.41
CA PRO A 170 -2.42 12.93 -17.48
C PRO A 170 -3.74 12.33 -18.00
N ASP A 171 -4.85 12.91 -17.57
CA ASP A 171 -6.17 12.52 -18.08
C ASP A 171 -6.24 12.78 -19.59
N GLN A 172 -6.72 11.79 -20.37
CA GLN A 172 -6.79 11.83 -21.84
C GLN A 172 -5.43 11.83 -22.57
N PHE A 173 -4.35 11.39 -21.91
CA PHE A 173 -3.05 11.22 -22.57
C PHE A 173 -3.12 10.21 -23.74
N ASP A 174 -2.71 10.65 -24.92
CA ASP A 174 -2.48 9.77 -26.07
C ASP A 174 -0.96 9.66 -26.32
N PRO A 175 -0.35 8.46 -26.21
CA PRO A 175 1.06 8.29 -26.55
C PRO A 175 1.35 8.56 -28.04
N GLY A 176 0.34 8.46 -28.91
CA GLY A 176 0.44 8.64 -30.36
C GLY A 176 0.41 7.32 -31.14
N GLU A 177 -0.01 7.39 -32.41
CA GLU A 177 -0.32 6.23 -33.27
C GLU A 177 0.82 5.19 -33.36
N LYS A 178 2.07 5.67 -33.33
CA LYS A 178 3.26 4.84 -33.40
C LYS A 178 3.35 3.81 -32.27
N TYR A 179 2.91 4.19 -31.08
CA TYR A 179 3.04 3.35 -29.89
C TYR A 179 1.81 2.45 -29.68
N HIS A 180 0.68 2.75 -30.33
CA HIS A 180 -0.59 2.03 -30.15
C HIS A 180 -0.44 0.52 -30.35
N SER A 181 0.30 0.08 -31.36
CA SER A 181 0.52 -1.35 -31.63
C SER A 181 1.28 -2.04 -30.50
N ALA A 182 2.36 -1.41 -30.01
CA ALA A 182 3.17 -1.96 -28.92
C ALA A 182 2.42 -1.93 -27.58
N MET A 183 1.76 -0.82 -27.28
CA MET A 183 0.94 -0.64 -26.09
C MET A 183 -0.24 -1.62 -26.07
N ARG A 184 -0.91 -1.87 -27.21
CA ARG A 184 -1.97 -2.87 -27.30
C ARG A 184 -1.47 -4.26 -26.92
N LYS A 185 -0.33 -4.70 -27.46
CA LYS A 185 0.28 -6.00 -27.08
C LYS A 185 0.55 -6.09 -25.57
N LEU A 186 1.04 -5.00 -24.99
CA LEU A 186 1.31 -4.92 -23.55
C LEU A 186 0.02 -4.99 -22.72
N TYR A 187 -1.02 -4.23 -23.10
CA TYR A 187 -2.31 -4.24 -22.42
C TYR A 187 -3.05 -5.59 -22.58
N ASP A 188 -2.95 -6.23 -23.74
CA ASP A 188 -3.57 -7.55 -23.98
C ASP A 188 -2.98 -8.61 -23.04
N ILE A 189 -1.65 -8.57 -22.81
CA ILE A 189 -0.98 -9.48 -21.87
C ILE A 189 -1.35 -9.12 -20.42
N SER A 190 -1.37 -7.83 -20.06
CA SER A 190 -1.81 -7.39 -18.72
C SER A 190 -3.25 -7.84 -18.43
N ALA A 191 -4.17 -7.66 -19.38
CA ALA A 191 -5.55 -8.11 -19.27
C ALA A 191 -5.64 -9.64 -19.13
N TRP A 192 -4.81 -10.39 -19.86
CA TRP A 192 -4.74 -11.85 -19.72
C TRP A 192 -4.24 -12.29 -18.33
N ILE A 193 -3.21 -11.63 -17.77
CA ILE A 193 -2.73 -11.89 -16.41
C ILE A 193 -3.84 -11.58 -15.40
N ASN A 194 -4.45 -10.39 -15.48
CA ASN A 194 -5.54 -9.98 -14.60
C ASN A 194 -6.73 -10.95 -14.66
N LYS A 195 -7.07 -11.45 -15.86
CA LYS A 195 -8.11 -12.46 -16.04
C LYS A 195 -7.77 -13.74 -15.27
N ILE A 196 -6.55 -14.26 -15.41
CA ILE A 196 -6.12 -15.46 -14.67
C ILE A 196 -6.16 -15.22 -13.15
N SER A 197 -5.69 -14.08 -12.68
CA SER A 197 -5.73 -13.72 -11.26
C SER A 197 -7.17 -13.66 -10.72
N SER A 198 -8.08 -13.04 -11.46
CA SER A 198 -9.51 -12.95 -11.09
C SER A 198 -10.20 -14.30 -11.06
N GLU A 199 -9.90 -15.20 -12.01
CA GLU A 199 -10.48 -16.55 -12.05
C GLU A 199 -10.05 -17.41 -10.85
N VAL A 200 -8.94 -17.08 -10.21
CA VAL A 200 -8.43 -17.78 -9.02
C VAL A 200 -8.94 -17.15 -7.71
N GLY A 201 -9.66 -16.03 -7.79
CA GLY A 201 -10.19 -15.31 -6.63
C GLY A 201 -9.17 -14.39 -5.96
N ILE A 202 -8.13 -13.96 -6.71
CA ILE A 202 -7.30 -12.81 -6.32
C ILE A 202 -8.00 -11.58 -6.89
N ASP A 203 -9.02 -11.11 -6.16
CA ASP A 203 -9.61 -9.81 -6.45
C ASP A 203 -8.62 -8.74 -5.99
N LYS A 204 -8.27 -7.81 -6.89
CA LYS A 204 -7.63 -6.57 -6.46
C LYS A 204 -8.65 -5.87 -5.58
N VAL A 205 -8.34 -5.71 -4.29
CA VAL A 205 -9.17 -4.94 -3.38
C VAL A 205 -9.21 -3.51 -3.91
N ASP A 206 -10.30 -3.16 -4.59
CA ASP A 206 -10.67 -1.80 -4.93
C ASP A 206 -11.01 -1.07 -3.62
N ASP A 207 -10.00 -0.57 -2.94
CA ASP A 207 -10.18 0.47 -1.94
C ASP A 207 -10.05 1.82 -2.66
N ILE A 208 -11.18 2.30 -3.20
CA ILE A 208 -11.65 3.70 -3.30
C ILE A 208 -12.74 3.78 -4.39
N SER A 209 -13.95 3.98 -3.89
CA SER A 209 -15.16 4.38 -4.59
C SER A 209 -14.99 5.48 -5.64
N VAL A 210 -15.46 5.25 -6.87
CA VAL A 210 -15.98 6.30 -7.75
C VAL A 210 -17.31 5.84 -8.36
N PRO A 211 -18.40 6.63 -8.28
CA PRO A 211 -19.71 6.26 -8.80
C PRO A 211 -19.75 6.38 -10.33
N THR A 212 -20.22 5.31 -10.97
CA THR A 212 -20.63 5.22 -12.37
C THR A 212 -21.48 6.42 -12.80
N LEU A 213 -21.20 6.99 -13.99
CA LEU A 213 -22.19 7.50 -14.96
C LEU A 213 -21.49 7.93 -16.27
N ALA A 214 -21.41 7.04 -17.27
CA ALA A 214 -21.57 7.34 -18.71
C ALA A 214 -21.17 6.13 -19.58
N PRO A 215 -21.86 5.86 -20.71
CA PRO A 215 -21.57 4.74 -21.58
C PRO A 215 -20.67 5.15 -22.78
N VAL A 216 -19.92 4.15 -23.27
CA VAL A 216 -19.26 4.05 -24.58
C VAL A 216 -17.81 4.58 -24.68
N SER A 217 -16.94 3.62 -25.03
CA SER A 217 -15.52 3.72 -25.43
C SER A 217 -14.50 3.75 -24.29
N SER A 218 -13.60 2.76 -24.35
CA SER A 218 -12.40 2.56 -23.52
C SER A 218 -12.64 1.82 -22.20
N SER A 219 -12.19 0.57 -22.22
CA SER A 219 -11.97 -0.33 -21.10
C SER A 219 -11.18 0.34 -19.98
N ASN A 220 -11.87 0.91 -18.99
CA ASN A 220 -11.29 1.24 -17.70
C ASN A 220 -11.16 -0.06 -16.88
N VAL A 221 -10.17 -0.86 -17.23
CA VAL A 221 -9.50 -1.73 -16.27
C VAL A 221 -8.38 -0.88 -15.69
N ASN A 222 -8.42 -0.64 -14.39
CA ASN A 222 -7.44 0.17 -13.63
C ASN A 222 -6.00 -0.26 -13.97
N ASN A 223 -5.41 0.41 -14.96
CA ASN A 223 -4.03 0.25 -15.45
C ASN A 223 -3.11 1.28 -14.77
N GLU A 224 -3.34 1.60 -13.49
CA GLU A 224 -2.47 2.49 -12.72
C GLU A 224 -1.00 2.01 -12.67
N LYS A 225 -0.74 0.77 -13.05
CA LYS A 225 0.60 0.17 -13.08
C LYS A 225 1.39 0.47 -14.36
N ILE A 226 0.72 0.79 -15.47
CA ILE A 226 1.35 1.05 -16.75
C ILE A 226 1.22 2.54 -17.04
N MET A 227 2.32 3.28 -16.90
CA MET A 227 2.36 4.73 -17.01
C MET A 227 3.02 5.19 -18.32
N PRO A 228 2.27 5.40 -19.41
CA PRO A 228 2.85 5.78 -20.70
C PRO A 228 3.28 7.25 -20.81
N SER A 229 3.14 8.06 -19.76
CA SER A 229 3.37 9.51 -19.84
C SER A 229 4.74 9.93 -20.39
N LEU A 230 5.78 9.12 -20.17
CA LEU A 230 7.15 9.41 -20.62
C LEU A 230 7.60 8.54 -21.81
N ILE A 231 6.67 7.84 -22.48
CA ILE A 231 7.02 6.91 -23.57
C ILE A 231 7.72 7.61 -24.73
N ASP A 232 7.18 8.75 -25.17
CA ASP A 232 7.71 9.47 -26.34
C ASP A 232 9.05 10.14 -26.03
N ILE A 233 9.16 10.78 -24.87
CA ILE A 233 10.41 11.34 -24.32
C ILE A 233 11.51 10.29 -24.30
N THR A 234 11.18 9.08 -23.84
CA THR A 234 12.14 7.98 -23.74
C THR A 234 12.55 7.49 -25.12
N TYR A 235 11.61 7.39 -26.05
CA TYR A 235 11.88 7.04 -27.43
C TYR A 235 12.81 8.05 -28.11
N GLN A 236 12.52 9.35 -27.98
CA GLN A 236 13.34 10.41 -28.55
C GLN A 236 14.74 10.46 -27.93
N TRP A 237 14.84 10.23 -26.62
CA TRP A 237 16.12 10.11 -25.93
C TRP A 237 16.95 8.93 -26.47
N ALA A 238 16.33 7.76 -26.65
CA ALA A 238 16.99 6.60 -27.26
C ALA A 238 17.44 6.86 -28.70
N LYS A 239 16.78 7.77 -29.43
CA LYS A 239 17.20 8.23 -30.76
C LYS A 239 18.30 9.29 -30.78
N GLY A 240 18.73 9.79 -29.63
CA GLY A 240 19.80 10.79 -29.55
C GLY A 240 19.35 12.24 -29.43
N ALA A 241 18.07 12.52 -29.15
CA ALA A 241 17.58 13.89 -28.93
C ALA A 241 18.29 14.58 -27.75
N LYS A 242 18.37 15.92 -27.75
CA LYS A 242 19.01 16.64 -26.63
C LYS A 242 18.10 16.65 -25.41
N PHE A 243 18.69 16.64 -24.21
CA PHE A 243 17.92 16.66 -22.96
C PHE A 243 17.03 17.90 -22.85
N THR A 244 17.49 19.04 -23.36
CA THR A 244 16.73 20.30 -23.40
C THR A 244 15.53 20.27 -24.35
N GLU A 245 15.54 19.41 -25.36
CA GLU A 245 14.42 19.27 -26.31
C GLU A 245 13.33 18.42 -25.66
N ILE A 246 13.70 17.25 -25.14
CA ILE A 246 12.73 16.31 -24.57
C ILE A 246 12.04 16.82 -23.30
N ILE A 247 12.71 17.64 -22.46
CA ILE A 247 12.08 18.22 -21.26
C ILE A 247 11.00 19.24 -21.63
N ARG A 248 11.15 19.95 -22.74
CA ARG A 248 10.15 20.96 -23.15
C ARG A 248 8.84 20.34 -23.58
N GLU A 249 8.83 19.05 -23.87
CA GLU A 249 7.66 18.30 -24.34
C GLU A 249 6.90 17.63 -23.19
N THR A 250 7.38 17.79 -21.94
CA THR A 250 6.76 17.19 -20.75
C THR A 250 6.62 18.19 -19.62
N ASP A 251 5.66 17.93 -18.75
CA ASP A 251 5.44 18.60 -17.47
C ASP A 251 6.21 17.93 -16.31
N ALA A 252 6.81 16.76 -16.55
CA ALA A 252 7.60 16.05 -15.55
C ALA A 252 8.87 16.82 -15.16
N PHE A 253 9.22 16.78 -13.87
CA PHE A 253 10.45 17.41 -13.40
C PHE A 253 11.68 16.69 -13.95
N GLU A 254 12.76 17.42 -14.22
CA GLU A 254 13.98 16.87 -14.82
C GLU A 254 14.58 15.74 -13.96
N GLY A 255 14.49 15.88 -12.64
CA GLY A 255 14.93 14.86 -11.69
C GLY A 255 14.11 13.57 -11.77
N GLU A 256 12.82 13.64 -12.12
CA GLU A 256 11.96 12.47 -12.30
C GLU A 256 12.33 11.72 -13.57
N VAL A 257 12.56 12.44 -14.67
CA VAL A 257 13.03 11.87 -15.94
C VAL A 257 14.38 11.17 -15.74
N VAL A 258 15.33 11.81 -15.05
CA VAL A 258 16.65 11.21 -14.76
C VAL A 258 16.52 9.95 -13.90
N ARG A 259 15.69 9.97 -12.85
CA ARG A 259 15.44 8.78 -12.01
C ARG A 259 14.79 7.65 -12.80
N MET A 260 13.79 7.96 -13.61
CA MET A 260 13.11 6.99 -14.47
C MET A 260 14.10 6.33 -15.44
N MET A 261 14.95 7.12 -16.12
CA MET A 261 15.95 6.59 -17.05
C MET A 261 16.99 5.68 -16.37
N ARG A 262 17.39 6.00 -15.13
CA ARG A 262 18.29 5.14 -14.34
C ARG A 262 17.61 3.82 -13.94
N ARG A 263 16.34 3.86 -13.53
CA ARG A 263 15.56 2.64 -13.28
C ARG A 263 15.37 1.82 -14.57
N LEU A 264 15.10 2.48 -15.69
CA LEU A 264 14.97 1.83 -16.99
C LEU A 264 16.26 1.11 -17.41
N GLU A 265 17.42 1.72 -17.14
CA GLU A 265 18.71 1.10 -17.44
C GLU A 265 18.96 -0.17 -16.62
N GLU A 266 18.62 -0.14 -15.33
CA GLU A 266 18.68 -1.34 -14.48
C GLU A 266 17.69 -2.41 -14.96
N LEU A 267 16.47 -2.03 -15.34
CA LEU A 267 15.50 -2.96 -15.93
C LEU A 267 16.05 -3.59 -17.22
N LEU A 268 16.64 -2.80 -18.12
CA LEU A 268 17.24 -3.31 -19.35
C LEU A 268 18.40 -4.28 -19.07
N ARG A 269 19.20 -4.04 -18.03
CA ARG A 269 20.27 -4.97 -17.59
C ARG A 269 19.69 -6.30 -17.10
N GLN A 270 18.62 -6.25 -16.32
CA GLN A 270 17.92 -7.45 -15.84
C GLN A 270 17.28 -8.21 -17.01
N MET A 271 16.63 -7.51 -17.94
CA MET A 271 16.06 -8.11 -19.15
C MET A 271 17.12 -8.71 -20.09
N ALA A 272 18.28 -8.09 -20.22
CA ALA A 272 19.41 -8.65 -20.96
C ALA A 272 19.92 -9.94 -20.31
N THR A 273 20.06 -9.96 -18.99
CA THR A 273 20.47 -11.14 -18.22
C THR A 273 19.45 -12.28 -18.39
N ALA A 274 18.17 -11.97 -18.26
CA ALA A 274 17.07 -12.88 -18.49
C ALA A 274 17.07 -13.48 -19.91
N ALA A 275 17.29 -12.65 -20.93
CA ALA A 275 17.35 -13.09 -22.32
C ALA A 275 18.55 -14.01 -22.61
N LYS A 276 19.69 -13.75 -21.96
CA LYS A 276 20.92 -14.55 -22.05
C LYS A 276 20.83 -15.88 -21.30
N SER A 277 20.03 -15.93 -20.24
CA SER A 277 19.83 -17.14 -19.43
C SER A 277 19.38 -18.32 -20.29
N THR A 278 19.80 -19.53 -19.92
CA THR A 278 19.48 -20.78 -20.66
C THR A 278 17.99 -21.08 -20.72
N ALA A 279 17.19 -20.45 -19.85
CA ALA A 279 15.74 -20.56 -19.85
C ALA A 279 15.08 -19.88 -21.06
N VAL A 280 15.69 -18.84 -21.64
CA VAL A 280 15.22 -18.15 -22.85
C VAL A 280 16.16 -18.38 -24.03
N GLY A 281 17.46 -18.13 -23.84
CA GLY A 281 18.50 -18.39 -24.85
C GLY A 281 18.38 -17.52 -26.10
N SER A 282 17.80 -16.32 -26.01
CA SER A 282 17.59 -15.43 -27.16
C SER A 282 18.70 -14.39 -27.29
N GLN A 283 19.69 -14.68 -28.14
CA GLN A 283 20.77 -13.74 -28.44
C GLN A 283 20.28 -12.45 -29.10
N LEU A 284 19.21 -12.53 -29.88
CA LEU A 284 18.58 -11.36 -30.52
C LEU A 284 18.08 -10.37 -29.46
N ILE A 285 17.28 -10.84 -28.50
CA ILE A 285 16.71 -9.98 -27.46
C ILE A 285 17.83 -9.43 -26.57
N TYR A 286 18.82 -10.26 -26.21
CA TYR A 286 20.00 -9.78 -25.49
C TYR A 286 20.68 -8.59 -26.20
N GLN A 287 20.94 -8.71 -27.50
CA GLN A 287 21.55 -7.63 -28.28
C GLN A 287 20.68 -6.38 -28.33
N LYS A 288 19.36 -6.53 -28.49
CA LYS A 288 18.41 -5.41 -28.48
C LYS A 288 18.43 -4.66 -27.14
N MET A 289 18.41 -5.39 -26.01
CA MET A 289 18.47 -4.80 -24.68
C MET A 289 19.81 -4.09 -24.43
N MET A 290 20.93 -4.70 -24.86
CA MET A 290 22.26 -4.08 -24.74
C MET A 290 22.38 -2.79 -25.54
N LYS A 291 21.88 -2.77 -26.78
CA LYS A 291 21.82 -1.54 -27.58
C LYS A 291 20.93 -0.47 -26.95
N GLY A 292 19.81 -0.87 -26.34
CA GLY A 292 18.95 0.03 -25.57
C GLY A 292 19.68 0.66 -24.39
N ILE A 293 20.52 -0.09 -23.68
CA ILE A 293 21.36 0.45 -22.58
C ILE A 293 22.34 1.49 -23.13
N GLU A 294 23.02 1.18 -24.24
CA GLU A 294 23.97 2.09 -24.87
C GLU A 294 23.31 3.40 -25.33
N SER A 295 22.08 3.33 -25.87
CA SER A 295 21.37 4.51 -26.38
C SER A 295 20.90 5.46 -25.28
N ILE A 296 20.50 4.92 -24.11
CA ILE A 296 20.06 5.75 -22.99
C ILE A 296 21.22 6.25 -22.11
N LYS A 297 22.34 5.51 -22.06
CA LYS A 297 23.47 5.79 -21.15
C LYS A 297 24.39 6.90 -21.67
N ARG A 298 23.88 8.14 -21.67
CA ARG A 298 24.64 9.32 -22.12
C ARG A 298 24.32 10.58 -21.31
N ASP A 299 25.22 11.55 -21.42
CA ASP A 299 25.08 12.93 -20.93
C ASP A 299 24.61 13.04 -19.46
N ILE A 300 23.77 14.05 -19.18
CA ILE A 300 23.33 14.47 -17.85
C ILE A 300 22.59 13.38 -17.07
N VAL A 301 21.92 12.45 -17.76
CA VAL A 301 21.13 11.37 -17.13
C VAL A 301 22.04 10.42 -16.34
N PHE A 302 23.26 10.20 -16.83
CA PHE A 302 24.24 9.28 -16.23
C PHE A 302 25.49 10.00 -15.70
N ALA A 303 25.38 11.31 -15.45
CA ALA A 303 26.44 12.04 -14.77
C ALA A 303 26.71 11.45 -13.36
N SER A 304 27.98 11.35 -13.00
CA SER A 304 28.43 10.88 -11.69
C SER A 304 27.92 11.79 -10.58
N SER A 305 27.58 11.19 -9.42
CA SER A 305 27.28 11.96 -8.22
C SER A 305 28.51 12.74 -7.77
N LEU A 306 28.30 13.94 -7.22
CA LEU A 306 29.36 14.74 -6.60
C LEU A 306 29.87 14.15 -5.27
N TYR A 307 29.16 13.17 -4.72
CA TYR A 307 29.50 12.48 -3.47
C TYR A 307 30.24 11.14 -3.68
N ILE A 308 30.72 10.88 -4.91
CA ILE A 308 31.62 9.75 -5.19
C ILE A 308 33.02 10.04 -4.67
#